data_AF-A0AAN7P028-F1
#
_entry.id   AF-A0AAN7P028-F1
#
_cell.length_a   1.000
_cell.length_b   1.000
_cell.length_c   1.000
_cell.angle_alpha   90.00
_cell.angle_beta   90.00
_cell.angle_gamma   90.00
#
_symmetry.space_group_name_H-M   'P 1'
#
loop_
_entity.id
_entity.type
_entity.pdbx_description
1 polymer ?
#
loop_
_entity_poly.entity_id
_entity_poly.type
_entity_poly.pdbx_seq_one_letter_code
_entity_poly.pdbx_strand_id
1 'polypeptide(L)'
;MVEKVIKTLEKYRETKFEEIYQEACFIVERLDIVIQANKTVKRLTHRSNIEAPDVKEYYRLNVFLLFIDFVLGQLRSRFSKNYHSSIVDLFKLIPSSIVKTTNLTAVVAAARVYSCDLPHPFSLSGEITLWKELWSGREHLLQTAAEAHQETNKFFPNVKILLATIPVSTCSVKRSSSSLKHIKTYLCTTMTEDRLNSLAAMYIHQDISTGLQPVEVVEEYAQKHPRRLLM
;
A
#
# COMPACT_ATOMS: atom_id res chain seq x y z
N MET A 1 6.79 -15.99 7.21
CA MET A 1 5.31 -15.81 7.29
C MET A 1 4.70 -15.59 5.90
N VAL A 2 5.15 -14.58 5.13
CA VAL A 2 4.59 -14.25 3.81
C VAL A 2 4.72 -15.39 2.79
N GLU A 3 5.86 -16.09 2.73
CA GLU A 3 6.03 -17.24 1.80
C GLU A 3 5.00 -18.35 2.03
N LYS A 4 4.59 -18.58 3.28
CA LYS A 4 3.55 -19.56 3.62
C LYS A 4 2.20 -19.14 3.02
N VAL A 5 1.87 -17.85 3.13
CA VAL A 5 0.63 -17.27 2.55
C VAL A 5 0.66 -17.38 1.02
N ILE A 6 1.79 -17.07 0.38
CA ILE A 6 1.95 -17.23 -1.08
C ILE A 6 1.69 -18.68 -1.49
N LYS A 7 2.32 -19.66 -0.82
CA LYS A 7 2.10 -21.09 -1.09
C LYS A 7 0.63 -21.51 -0.89
N THR A 8 -0.04 -20.97 0.12
CA THR A 8 -1.47 -21.24 0.35
C THR A 8 -2.33 -20.68 -0.78
N LEU A 9 -2.06 -19.46 -1.25
CA LEU A 9 -2.79 -18.84 -2.36
C LEU A 9 -2.53 -19.56 -3.70
N GLU A 10 -1.31 -20.04 -3.93
CA GLU A 10 -0.98 -20.91 -5.08
C GLU A 10 -1.79 -22.20 -5.05
N LYS A 11 -1.89 -22.85 -3.88
CA LYS A 11 -2.74 -24.03 -3.72
C LYS A 11 -4.22 -23.70 -3.96
N TYR A 12 -4.70 -22.55 -3.48
CA TYR A 12 -6.09 -22.13 -3.65
C TYR A 12 -6.42 -21.88 -5.12
N ARG A 13 -5.49 -21.29 -5.87
CA ARG A 13 -5.60 -21.08 -7.32
C ARG A 13 -5.99 -22.35 -8.06
N GLU A 14 -5.49 -23.50 -7.63
CA GLU A 14 -5.72 -24.79 -8.28
C GLU A 14 -6.93 -25.55 -7.73
N THR A 15 -7.21 -25.41 -6.42
CA THR A 15 -8.10 -26.35 -5.71
C THR A 15 -9.41 -25.75 -5.20
N LYS A 16 -9.47 -24.43 -4.94
CA LYS A 16 -10.59 -23.81 -4.21
C LYS A 16 -11.70 -23.26 -5.09
N PHE A 17 -11.51 -23.18 -6.41
CA PHE A 17 -12.50 -22.57 -7.29
C PHE A 17 -13.86 -23.24 -7.19
N GLU A 18 -13.91 -24.58 -7.23
CA GLU A 18 -15.17 -25.33 -7.23
C GLU A 18 -16.01 -25.05 -5.98
N GLU A 19 -15.37 -25.11 -4.81
CA GLU A 19 -16.02 -24.87 -3.52
C GLU A 19 -16.58 -23.43 -3.43
N ILE A 20 -15.78 -22.44 -3.82
CA ILE A 20 -16.19 -21.03 -3.79
C ILE A 20 -17.32 -20.77 -4.79
N TYR A 21 -17.25 -21.40 -5.97
CA TYR A 21 -18.30 -21.27 -6.98
C TYR A 21 -19.62 -21.87 -6.51
N GLN A 22 -19.58 -23.05 -5.88
CA GLN A 22 -20.78 -23.69 -5.31
C GLN A 22 -21.40 -22.85 -4.19
N GLU A 23 -20.59 -22.30 -3.29
CA GLU A 23 -21.08 -21.42 -2.23
C GLU A 23 -21.71 -20.14 -2.80
N ALA A 24 -21.11 -19.56 -3.85
CA ALA A 24 -21.67 -18.41 -4.55
C ALA A 24 -23.02 -18.75 -5.23
N CYS A 25 -23.12 -19.90 -5.90
CA CYS A 25 -24.37 -20.38 -6.49
C CYS A 25 -25.47 -20.53 -5.43
N PHE A 26 -25.15 -21.13 -4.28
CA PHE A 26 -26.11 -21.31 -3.18
C PHE A 26 -26.65 -19.97 -2.66
N ILE A 27 -25.80 -18.95 -2.54
CA ILE A 27 -26.23 -17.61 -2.13
C ILE A 27 -27.14 -16.98 -3.19
N VAL A 28 -26.77 -17.12 -4.47
CA VAL A 28 -27.50 -16.53 -5.60
C VAL A 28 -28.87 -17.18 -5.80
N GLU A 29 -28.97 -18.50 -5.67
CA GLU A 29 -30.23 -19.25 -5.72
C GLU A 29 -31.22 -18.77 -4.64
N ARG A 30 -30.74 -18.50 -3.42
CA ARG A 30 -31.58 -17.97 -2.34
C ARG A 30 -32.10 -16.55 -2.58
N LEU A 31 -31.47 -15.81 -3.50
CA LEU A 31 -31.83 -14.45 -3.87
C LEU A 31 -32.66 -14.39 -5.16
N ASP A 32 -32.96 -15.53 -5.78
CA ASP A 32 -33.67 -15.66 -7.07
C ASP A 32 -33.02 -14.83 -8.20
N ILE A 33 -31.69 -14.74 -8.18
CA ILE A 33 -30.91 -14.02 -9.20
C ILE A 33 -30.39 -15.04 -10.23
N VAL A 34 -30.57 -14.74 -11.52
CA VAL A 34 -30.03 -15.60 -12.58
C VAL A 34 -28.51 -15.41 -12.69
N ILE A 35 -27.75 -16.50 -12.59
CA ILE A 35 -26.30 -16.48 -12.80
C ILE A 35 -26.05 -16.27 -14.30
N GLN A 36 -25.53 -15.11 -14.68
CA GLN A 36 -25.20 -14.78 -16.06
C GLN A 36 -23.79 -14.21 -16.15
N ALA A 37 -23.03 -14.66 -17.15
CA ALA A 37 -21.79 -14.01 -17.52
C ALA A 37 -22.10 -12.61 -18.07
N ASN A 38 -21.32 -11.60 -17.66
CA ASN A 38 -21.44 -10.27 -18.23
C ASN A 38 -21.17 -10.31 -19.73
N LYS A 39 -21.94 -9.53 -20.51
CA LYS A 39 -21.76 -9.47 -21.97
C LYS A 39 -20.32 -9.07 -22.32
N THR A 40 -19.66 -9.93 -23.07
CA THR A 40 -18.32 -9.76 -23.62
C THR A 40 -18.36 -8.63 -24.66
N VAL A 41 -17.98 -7.40 -24.28
CA VAL A 41 -17.92 -6.29 -25.25
C VAL A 41 -16.59 -6.37 -26.01
N LYS A 42 -16.62 -6.25 -27.35
CA LYS A 42 -15.44 -6.34 -28.24
C LYS A 42 -14.34 -5.31 -27.94
N ARG A 43 -14.64 -4.25 -27.20
CA ARG A 43 -13.68 -3.25 -26.72
C ARG A 43 -13.79 -3.11 -25.21
N LEU A 44 -12.87 -3.75 -24.49
CA LEU A 44 -12.48 -3.36 -23.13
C LEU A 44 -10.98 -3.11 -23.13
N THR A 45 -10.56 -1.90 -22.77
CA THR A 45 -9.15 -1.50 -22.73
C THR A 45 -8.48 -1.78 -21.39
N HIS A 46 -9.26 -1.98 -20.31
CA HIS A 46 -8.74 -2.03 -18.93
C HIS A 46 -9.11 -3.30 -18.14
N ARG A 47 -9.76 -4.28 -18.75
CA ARG A 47 -10.06 -5.58 -18.11
C ARG A 47 -9.77 -6.72 -19.07
N SER A 48 -9.19 -7.79 -18.56
CA SER A 48 -9.04 -9.05 -19.28
C SER A 48 -10.43 -9.65 -19.51
N ASN A 49 -10.69 -10.11 -20.73
CA ASN A 49 -12.00 -10.60 -21.15
C ASN A 49 -11.80 -11.83 -22.04
N ILE A 50 -11.31 -12.90 -21.44
CA ILE A 50 -11.04 -14.17 -22.10
C ILE A 50 -12.39 -14.80 -22.44
N GLU A 51 -12.58 -15.20 -23.69
CA GLU A 51 -13.77 -15.94 -24.11
C GLU A 51 -13.85 -17.25 -23.32
N ALA A 52 -15.01 -17.51 -22.74
CA ALA A 52 -15.25 -18.69 -21.93
C ALA A 52 -16.42 -19.50 -22.52
N PRO A 53 -16.33 -20.84 -22.49
CA PRO A 53 -17.34 -21.71 -23.08
C PRO A 53 -18.66 -21.71 -22.29
N ASP A 54 -18.61 -21.48 -20.98
CA ASP A 54 -19.77 -21.42 -20.11
C ASP A 54 -19.61 -20.33 -19.03
N VAL A 55 -20.68 -20.11 -18.27
CA VAL A 55 -20.73 -19.10 -17.20
C VAL A 55 -19.75 -19.43 -16.07
N LYS A 56 -19.56 -20.71 -15.77
CA LYS A 56 -18.67 -21.18 -14.71
C LYS A 56 -17.21 -20.87 -15.04
N GLU A 57 -16.77 -21.23 -16.24
CA GLU A 57 -15.46 -20.93 -16.78
C GLU A 57 -15.24 -19.43 -16.97
N TYR A 58 -16.29 -18.67 -17.31
CA TYR A 58 -16.19 -17.21 -17.33
C TYR A 58 -15.76 -16.67 -15.96
N TYR A 59 -16.42 -17.08 -14.88
CA TYR A 59 -16.06 -16.66 -13.53
C TYR A 59 -14.70 -17.22 -13.09
N ARG A 60 -14.34 -18.44 -13.51
CA ARG A 60 -13.02 -19.01 -13.24
C ARG A 60 -11.90 -18.15 -13.84
N LEU A 61 -11.99 -17.88 -15.14
CA LEU A 61 -10.94 -17.21 -15.90
C LEU A 61 -10.91 -15.70 -15.61
N ASN A 62 -12.07 -15.02 -15.68
CA ASN A 62 -12.13 -13.56 -15.66
C ASN A 62 -12.35 -12.94 -14.28
N VAL A 63 -12.55 -13.75 -13.23
CA VAL A 63 -12.70 -13.25 -11.86
C VAL A 63 -11.75 -13.95 -10.92
N PHE A 64 -11.88 -15.27 -10.76
CA PHE A 64 -11.15 -16.02 -9.74
C PHE A 64 -9.64 -16.03 -10.01
N LEU A 65 -9.21 -16.54 -11.17
CA LEU A 65 -7.78 -16.65 -11.49
C LEU A 65 -7.12 -15.27 -11.58
N LEU A 66 -7.75 -14.30 -12.24
CA LEU A 66 -7.23 -12.93 -12.31
C LEU A 66 -7.05 -12.32 -10.92
N PHE A 67 -8.00 -12.52 -10.01
CA PHE A 67 -7.89 -11.99 -8.65
C PHE A 67 -6.74 -12.63 -7.89
N ILE A 68 -6.66 -13.97 -7.90
CA ILE A 68 -5.59 -14.70 -7.19
C ILE A 68 -4.22 -14.34 -7.78
N ASP A 69 -4.09 -14.31 -9.10
CA ASP A 69 -2.84 -13.97 -9.80
C ASP A 69 -2.44 -12.52 -9.53
N PHE A 70 -3.40 -11.59 -9.50
CA PHE A 70 -3.14 -10.21 -9.11
C PHE A 70 -2.62 -10.12 -7.67
N VAL A 71 -3.31 -10.75 -6.70
CA VAL A 71 -2.89 -10.73 -5.29
C VAL A 71 -1.51 -11.36 -5.12
N LEU A 72 -1.25 -12.51 -5.77
CA LEU A 72 0.06 -13.16 -5.79
C LEU A 72 1.14 -12.24 -6.37
N GLY A 73 0.85 -11.56 -7.49
CA GLY A 73 1.75 -10.61 -8.11
C GLY A 73 2.10 -9.45 -7.18
N GLN A 74 1.09 -8.87 -6.52
CA GLN A 74 1.28 -7.80 -5.54
C GLN A 74 2.09 -8.25 -4.33
N LEU A 75 1.82 -9.45 -3.80
CA LEU A 75 2.59 -10.01 -2.68
C LEU A 75 4.04 -10.26 -3.09
N ARG A 76 4.29 -10.88 -4.25
CA ARG A 76 5.63 -11.15 -4.74
C ARG A 76 6.42 -9.87 -5.01
N SER A 77 5.78 -8.87 -5.62
CA SER A 77 6.40 -7.56 -5.86
C SER A 77 6.78 -6.88 -4.55
N ARG A 78 5.81 -6.73 -3.63
CA ARG A 78 5.96 -5.99 -2.38
C ARG A 78 6.92 -6.64 -1.38
N PHE A 79 6.97 -7.98 -1.36
CA PHE A 79 7.81 -8.76 -0.44
C PHE A 79 8.99 -9.42 -1.15
N SER A 80 9.38 -8.91 -2.32
CA SER A 80 10.59 -9.37 -3.00
C SER A 80 11.82 -9.13 -2.11
N LYS A 81 12.75 -10.09 -2.14
CA LYS A 81 13.91 -10.15 -1.22
C LYS A 81 14.75 -8.87 -1.20
N ASN A 82 14.76 -8.12 -2.31
CA ASN A 82 15.62 -6.95 -2.49
C ASN A 82 15.09 -5.68 -1.79
N TYR A 83 13.78 -5.46 -1.75
CA TYR A 83 13.20 -4.27 -1.10
C TYR A 83 12.95 -4.47 0.40
N HIS A 84 12.74 -5.72 0.82
CA HIS A 84 12.40 -6.02 2.20
C HIS A 84 13.61 -6.07 3.14
N SER A 85 14.81 -6.40 2.65
CA SER A 85 16.00 -6.46 3.52
C SER A 85 16.27 -5.12 4.18
N SER A 86 16.29 -4.02 3.42
CA SER A 86 16.57 -2.69 3.95
C SER A 86 15.51 -2.21 4.95
N ILE A 87 14.22 -2.44 4.69
CA ILE A 87 13.17 -2.07 5.65
C ILE A 87 13.29 -2.91 6.93
N VAL A 88 13.48 -4.23 6.81
CA VAL A 88 13.68 -5.11 7.96
C VAL A 88 14.93 -4.73 8.76
N ASP A 89 15.99 -4.30 8.08
CA ASP A 89 17.20 -3.80 8.71
C ASP A 89 16.97 -2.46 9.43
N LEU A 90 16.09 -1.58 8.91
CA LEU A 90 15.67 -0.37 9.62
C LEU A 90 14.81 -0.65 10.85
N PHE A 91 13.95 -1.68 10.82
CA PHE A 91 13.23 -2.13 12.02
C PHE A 91 14.18 -2.54 13.16
N LYS A 92 15.42 -2.90 12.85
CA LYS A 92 16.44 -3.17 13.89
C LYS A 92 16.86 -1.93 14.66
N LEU A 93 16.50 -0.71 14.25
CA LEU A 93 16.73 0.51 15.04
C LEU A 93 15.87 0.59 16.31
N ILE A 94 14.79 -0.20 16.39
CA ILE A 94 13.96 -0.29 17.60
C ILE A 94 14.81 -0.85 18.76
N PRO A 95 14.79 -0.24 19.95
CA PRO A 95 15.64 -0.64 21.08
C PRO A 95 15.64 -2.13 21.41
N SER A 96 14.48 -2.79 21.43
CA SER A 96 14.37 -4.24 21.69
C SER A 96 15.09 -5.11 20.65
N SER A 97 15.34 -4.58 19.45
CA SER A 97 15.97 -5.24 18.32
C SER A 97 17.43 -4.82 18.14
N ILE A 98 17.77 -3.55 18.35
CA ILE A 98 19.14 -3.04 18.10
C ILE A 98 20.15 -3.64 19.07
N VAL A 99 19.75 -3.83 20.34
CA VAL A 99 20.59 -4.43 21.37
C VAL A 99 20.99 -5.86 20.99
N LYS A 100 20.08 -6.60 20.36
CA LYS A 100 20.30 -7.98 19.88
C LYS A 100 21.06 -8.03 18.54
N THR A 101 21.23 -6.89 17.87
CA THR A 101 21.80 -6.85 16.52
C THR A 101 23.32 -6.91 16.57
N THR A 102 23.89 -7.96 16.00
CA THR A 102 25.35 -8.12 15.86
C THR A 102 25.89 -7.38 14.64
N ASN A 103 25.12 -7.32 13.56
CA ASN A 103 25.51 -6.70 12.30
C ASN A 103 24.90 -5.30 12.14
N LEU A 104 25.62 -4.28 12.61
CA LEU A 104 25.25 -2.88 12.41
C LEU A 104 25.50 -2.37 10.98
N THR A 105 26.38 -3.02 10.20
CA THR A 105 26.70 -2.56 8.84
C THR A 105 25.50 -2.69 7.91
N ALA A 106 24.68 -3.74 8.08
CA ALA A 106 23.41 -3.89 7.36
C ALA A 106 22.42 -2.75 7.68
N VAL A 107 22.30 -2.37 8.97
CA VAL A 107 21.43 -1.27 9.41
C VAL A 107 21.89 0.06 8.82
N VAL A 108 23.20 0.32 8.83
CA VAL A 108 23.79 1.51 8.22
C VAL A 108 23.57 1.53 6.71
N ALA A 109 23.74 0.40 6.02
CA ALA A 109 23.51 0.29 4.59
C ALA A 109 22.04 0.58 4.23
N ALA A 110 21.11 0.08 5.03
CA ALA A 110 19.69 0.38 4.87
C ALA A 110 19.34 1.85 5.13
N ALA A 111 19.93 2.44 6.17
CA ALA A 111 19.73 3.85 6.51
C ALA A 111 20.32 4.81 5.46
N ARG A 112 21.38 4.41 4.74
CA ARG A 112 21.96 5.21 3.64
C ARG A 112 21.01 5.45 2.47
N VAL A 113 19.97 4.63 2.30
CA VAL A 113 18.91 4.88 1.31
C VAL A 113 18.24 6.24 1.55
N TYR A 114 18.16 6.68 2.80
CA TYR A 114 17.56 7.95 3.21
C TYR A 114 18.59 9.08 3.35
N SER A 115 19.81 8.91 2.83
CA SER A 115 20.91 9.87 3.03
C SER A 115 20.58 11.31 2.62
N CYS A 116 19.69 11.53 1.66
CA CYS A 116 19.23 12.86 1.27
C CYS A 116 18.31 13.53 2.31
N ASP A 117 17.60 12.73 3.11
CA ASP A 117 16.65 13.20 4.12
C ASP A 117 17.27 13.32 5.52
N LEU A 118 18.50 12.82 5.68
CA LEU A 118 19.21 12.82 6.96
C LEU A 118 19.88 14.17 7.25
N PRO A 119 19.76 14.72 8.48
CA PRO A 119 20.39 15.98 8.86
C PRO A 119 21.92 15.91 8.78
N HIS A 120 22.50 14.78 9.19
CA HIS A 120 23.95 14.59 9.27
C HIS A 120 24.34 13.21 8.72
N PRO A 121 24.30 13.00 7.39
CA PRO A 121 24.51 11.67 6.78
C PRO A 121 25.88 11.06 7.10
N PHE A 122 26.91 11.89 7.28
CA PHE A 122 28.27 11.44 7.59
C PHE A 122 28.44 10.90 9.02
N SER A 123 27.61 11.33 9.98
CA SER A 123 27.68 10.86 11.37
C SER A 123 26.82 9.63 11.64
N LEU A 124 26.06 9.16 10.64
CA LEU A 124 25.06 8.09 10.77
C LEU A 124 25.58 6.81 11.42
N SER A 125 26.76 6.33 11.01
CA SER A 125 27.33 5.09 11.57
C SER A 125 27.68 5.23 13.05
N GLY A 126 28.30 6.36 13.43
CA GLY A 126 28.62 6.67 14.82
C GLY A 126 27.36 6.82 15.67
N GLU A 127 26.35 7.52 15.15
CA GLU A 127 25.08 7.73 15.83
C GLU A 127 24.31 6.43 16.08
N ILE A 128 24.26 5.51 15.09
CA ILE A 128 23.64 4.18 15.26
C ILE A 128 24.41 3.35 16.31
N THR A 129 25.73 3.47 16.34
CA THR A 129 26.57 2.75 17.32
C THR A 129 26.29 3.27 18.73
N LEU A 130 26.28 4.60 18.92
CA LEU A 130 25.93 5.23 20.19
C LEU A 130 24.49 4.91 20.63
N TRP A 131 23.56 4.84 19.68
CA TRP A 131 22.18 4.45 19.96
C TRP A 131 22.11 3.01 20.48
N LYS A 132 22.87 2.08 19.91
CA LYS A 132 22.96 0.71 20.43
C LYS A 132 23.54 0.67 21.85
N GLU A 133 24.65 1.37 22.09
CA GLU A 133 25.30 1.40 23.42
C GLU A 133 24.36 1.99 24.49
N LEU A 134 23.65 3.07 24.16
CA LEU A 134 22.68 3.70 25.05
C LEU A 134 21.61 2.72 25.54
N TRP A 135 21.06 1.90 24.63
CA TRP A 135 19.99 0.95 24.96
C TRP A 135 20.51 -0.36 25.54
N SER A 136 21.77 -0.73 25.26
CA SER A 136 22.40 -1.90 25.86
C SER A 136 22.58 -1.75 27.37
N GLY A 137 22.71 -0.52 27.87
CA GLY A 137 22.81 -0.21 29.30
C GLY A 137 21.48 -0.08 30.05
N ARG A 138 20.32 -0.31 29.41
CA ARG A 138 19.00 -0.13 30.04
C ARG A 138 18.29 -1.47 30.28
N GLU A 139 17.59 -1.58 31.40
CA GLU A 139 16.80 -2.77 31.74
C GLU A 139 15.50 -2.87 30.92
N HIS A 140 14.80 -1.74 30.73
CA HIS A 140 13.54 -1.69 29.99
C HIS A 140 13.77 -1.26 28.54
N LEU A 141 13.51 -2.18 27.60
CA LEU A 141 13.67 -1.95 26.16
C LEU A 141 12.32 -1.63 25.50
N LEU A 142 12.30 -0.55 24.73
CA LEU A 142 11.14 -0.14 23.95
C LEU A 142 10.86 -1.11 22.81
N GLN A 143 9.57 -1.35 22.56
CA GLN A 143 9.12 -2.37 21.61
C GLN A 143 8.64 -1.77 20.29
N THR A 144 8.32 -0.47 20.27
CA THR A 144 7.75 0.18 19.09
C THR A 144 8.64 1.31 18.58
N ALA A 145 8.61 1.54 17.27
CA ALA A 145 9.32 2.67 16.66
C ALA A 145 8.75 4.03 17.13
N ALA A 146 7.47 4.09 17.50
CA ALA A 146 6.84 5.30 18.04
C ALA A 146 7.38 5.67 19.43
N GLU A 147 7.46 4.70 20.35
CA GLU A 147 8.12 4.90 21.66
C GLU A 147 9.59 5.30 21.45
N ALA A 148 10.30 4.59 20.58
CA ALA A 148 11.70 4.86 20.30
C ALA A 148 11.91 6.29 19.76
N HIS A 149 11.00 6.76 18.90
CA HIS A 149 11.04 8.11 18.35
C HIS A 149 10.84 9.18 19.44
N GLN A 150 9.99 8.93 20.44
CA GLN A 150 9.78 9.88 21.55
C GLN A 150 11.03 10.05 22.42
N GLU A 151 11.82 8.99 22.58
CA GLU A 151 13.07 9.02 23.33
C GLU A 151 14.26 9.59 22.53
N THR A 152 14.09 9.89 21.24
CA THR A 152 15.15 10.54 20.46
C THR A 152 15.31 12.00 20.88
N ASN A 153 16.47 12.31 21.45
CA ASN A 153 16.85 13.67 21.83
C ASN A 153 17.69 14.33 20.72
N LYS A 154 18.20 15.54 20.99
CA LYS A 154 19.02 16.31 20.03
C LYS A 154 20.33 15.62 19.61
N PHE A 155 20.77 14.59 20.35
CA PHE A 155 22.00 13.84 20.04
C PHE A 155 21.77 12.71 19.03
N PHE A 156 20.51 12.38 18.71
CA PHE A 156 20.16 11.33 17.74
C PHE A 156 19.25 11.84 16.59
N PRO A 157 19.66 12.90 15.85
CA PRO A 157 18.83 13.52 14.82
C PRO A 157 18.60 12.63 13.59
N ASN A 158 19.57 11.79 13.20
CA ASN A 158 19.40 10.87 12.07
C ASN A 158 18.49 9.70 12.47
N VAL A 159 18.71 9.09 13.65
CA VAL A 159 17.88 7.99 14.16
C VAL A 159 16.44 8.44 14.30
N LYS A 160 16.20 9.68 14.75
CA LYS A 160 14.87 10.27 14.83
C LYS A 160 14.12 10.23 13.50
N ILE A 161 14.75 10.69 12.42
CA ILE A 161 14.14 10.71 11.09
C ILE A 161 13.94 9.29 10.58
N LEU A 162 14.93 8.41 10.76
CA LEU A 162 14.81 7.00 10.35
C LEU A 162 13.65 6.29 11.06
N LEU A 163 13.49 6.48 12.37
CA LEU A 163 12.37 5.90 13.11
C LEU A 163 11.01 6.43 12.63
N ALA A 164 10.94 7.67 12.14
CA ALA A 164 9.72 8.23 11.55
C ALA A 164 9.38 7.64 10.16
N THR A 165 10.37 7.12 9.44
CA THR A 165 10.15 6.42 8.16
C THR A 165 9.66 4.98 8.34
N ILE A 166 9.83 4.41 9.54
CA ILE A 166 9.34 3.06 9.84
C ILE A 166 7.81 3.10 9.90
N PRO A 167 7.11 2.32 9.08
CA PRO A 167 5.64 2.34 9.07
C PRO A 167 5.09 1.78 10.39
N VAL A 168 4.64 2.66 11.29
CA VAL A 168 3.94 2.30 12.54
C VAL A 168 2.47 2.04 12.24
N SER A 169 2.18 0.85 11.71
CA SER A 169 0.83 0.34 11.42
C SER A 169 0.00 1.08 10.34
N THR A 170 -1.04 0.40 9.84
CA THR A 170 -1.85 0.73 8.66
C THR A 170 -2.90 1.83 8.88
N CYS A 171 -2.87 2.57 10.00
CA CYS A 171 -3.93 3.54 10.31
C CYS A 171 -4.00 4.72 9.34
N SER A 172 -2.87 5.27 8.86
CA SER A 172 -2.91 6.28 7.78
C SER A 172 -3.46 5.74 6.46
N VAL A 173 -3.25 4.45 6.18
CA VAL A 173 -3.81 3.77 5.00
C VAL A 173 -5.34 3.68 5.11
N LYS A 174 -5.92 3.60 6.31
CA LYS A 174 -7.38 3.59 6.48
C LYS A 174 -8.03 4.91 6.07
N ARG A 175 -7.40 6.05 6.38
CA ARG A 175 -7.92 7.39 6.02
C ARG A 175 -7.79 7.66 4.51
N SER A 176 -6.64 7.34 3.91
CA SER A 176 -6.48 7.49 2.46
C SER A 176 -7.34 6.49 1.68
N SER A 177 -7.52 5.27 2.18
CA SER A 177 -8.40 4.26 1.58
C SER A 177 -9.89 4.63 1.68
N SER A 178 -10.35 5.25 2.77
CA SER A 178 -11.73 5.75 2.85
C SER A 178 -11.99 6.92 1.91
N SER A 179 -11.03 7.85 1.80
CA SER A 179 -11.06 8.94 0.81
C SER A 179 -11.06 8.41 -0.62
N LEU A 180 -10.19 7.45 -0.94
CA LEU A 180 -10.14 6.78 -2.24
C LEU A 180 -11.44 6.03 -2.54
N LYS A 181 -12.06 5.38 -1.55
CA LYS A 181 -13.37 4.74 -1.70
C LYS A 181 -14.42 5.78 -2.09
N HIS A 182 -14.43 6.94 -1.44
CA HIS A 182 -15.37 8.02 -1.78
C HIS A 182 -15.19 8.51 -3.23
N ILE A 183 -13.95 8.80 -3.64
CA ILE A 183 -13.63 9.28 -4.99
C ILE A 183 -13.93 8.20 -6.05
N LYS A 184 -13.51 6.97 -5.78
CA LYS A 184 -13.62 5.84 -6.72
C LYS A 184 -15.06 5.39 -6.87
N THR A 185 -15.82 5.24 -5.79
CA THR A 185 -17.24 4.82 -5.85
C THR A 185 -18.09 5.83 -6.60
N TYR A 186 -17.85 7.13 -6.44
CA TYR A 186 -18.64 8.17 -7.12
C TYR A 186 -18.30 8.30 -8.62
N LEU A 187 -17.04 8.12 -9.03
CA LEU A 187 -16.56 8.42 -10.40
C LEU A 187 -16.25 7.17 -11.26
N CYS A 188 -16.76 6.01 -10.87
CA CYS A 188 -16.21 4.67 -11.14
C CYS A 188 -16.18 4.16 -12.59
N THR A 189 -16.44 4.96 -13.64
CA THR A 189 -16.50 4.44 -15.02
C THR A 189 -15.74 5.24 -16.08
N THR A 190 -15.17 6.41 -15.78
CA THR A 190 -14.57 7.28 -16.82
C THR A 190 -13.21 7.90 -16.48
N MET A 191 -12.52 7.43 -15.43
CA MET A 191 -11.30 8.10 -14.93
C MET A 191 -10.00 7.34 -15.17
N THR A 192 -8.99 8.05 -15.68
CA THR A 192 -7.60 7.61 -15.76
C THR A 192 -6.91 7.69 -14.40
N GLU A 193 -5.80 6.96 -14.25
CA GLU A 193 -5.01 6.90 -13.02
C GLU A 193 -4.47 8.28 -12.58
N ASP A 194 -4.02 9.10 -13.54
CA ASP A 194 -3.51 10.45 -13.27
C ASP A 194 -4.55 11.37 -12.63
N ARG A 195 -5.79 11.35 -13.15
CA ARG A 195 -6.88 12.15 -12.59
C ARG A 195 -7.24 11.66 -11.18
N LEU A 196 -7.18 10.34 -10.93
CA LEU A 196 -7.49 9.75 -9.63
C LEU A 196 -6.47 10.18 -8.58
N ASN A 197 -5.18 10.08 -8.91
CA ASN A 197 -4.10 10.48 -8.03
C ASN A 197 -4.19 11.98 -7.70
N SER A 198 -4.49 12.81 -8.70
CA SER A 198 -4.66 14.26 -8.52
C SER A 198 -5.83 14.61 -7.59
N LEU A 199 -7.00 14.02 -7.80
CA LEU A 199 -8.18 14.26 -6.94
C LEU A 199 -7.98 13.72 -5.52
N ALA A 200 -7.35 12.56 -5.38
CA ALA A 200 -7.03 12.00 -4.06
C ALA A 200 -6.07 12.90 -3.29
N ALA A 201 -5.04 13.44 -3.94
CA ALA A 201 -4.12 14.40 -3.33
C ALA A 201 -4.87 15.67 -2.85
N MET A 202 -5.72 16.26 -3.70
CA MET A 202 -6.53 17.43 -3.32
C MET A 202 -7.46 17.13 -2.14
N TYR A 203 -8.09 15.96 -2.12
CA TYR A 203 -9.02 15.58 -1.05
C TYR A 203 -8.30 15.26 0.27
N ILE A 204 -7.12 14.64 0.22
CA ILE A 204 -6.34 14.32 1.43
C ILE A 204 -5.71 15.59 2.01
N HIS A 205 -5.29 16.52 1.17
CA HIS A 205 -4.59 17.76 1.54
C HIS A 205 -5.47 19.02 1.40
N GLN A 206 -6.75 18.91 1.75
CA GLN A 206 -7.68 20.06 1.73
C GLN A 206 -7.21 21.21 2.64
N ASP A 207 -6.49 20.88 3.69
CA ASP A 207 -5.88 21.80 4.66
C ASP A 207 -4.71 22.60 4.08
N ILE A 208 -4.02 22.08 3.07
CA ILE A 208 -2.92 22.76 2.38
C ILE A 208 -3.46 23.64 1.24
N SER A 209 -4.65 23.33 0.71
CA SER A 209 -5.28 24.02 -0.42
C SER A 209 -5.96 25.34 -0.01
N THR A 210 -5.21 26.23 0.65
CA THR A 210 -5.72 27.50 1.17
C THR A 210 -5.86 28.61 0.11
N GLY A 211 -5.42 28.37 -1.13
CA GLY A 211 -5.38 29.38 -2.19
C GLY A 211 -6.23 29.09 -3.44
N LEU A 212 -6.80 27.90 -3.60
CA LEU A 212 -7.61 27.56 -4.78
C LEU A 212 -9.09 27.80 -4.50
N GLN A 213 -9.64 28.87 -5.07
CA GLN A 213 -11.08 29.12 -4.97
C GLN A 213 -11.82 28.18 -5.93
N PRO A 214 -12.90 27.49 -5.49
CA PRO A 214 -13.68 26.63 -6.38
C PRO A 214 -14.17 27.33 -7.64
N VAL A 215 -14.47 28.63 -7.53
CA VAL A 215 -14.92 29.48 -8.64
C VAL A 215 -13.85 29.60 -9.73
N GLU A 216 -12.59 29.82 -9.36
CA GLU A 216 -11.49 29.95 -10.32
C GLU A 216 -11.26 28.65 -11.11
N VAL A 217 -11.35 27.50 -10.42
CA VAL A 217 -11.22 26.18 -11.05
C VAL A 217 -12.36 25.93 -12.03
N VAL A 218 -13.59 26.32 -11.66
CA VAL A 218 -14.79 26.18 -12.49
C VAL A 218 -14.71 27.07 -13.72
N GLU A 219 -14.23 28.32 -13.58
CA GLU A 219 -14.02 29.24 -14.69
C GLU A 219 -12.94 28.75 -15.66
N GLU A 220 -11.79 28.30 -15.16
CA GLU A 220 -10.72 27.75 -15.99
C GLU A 220 -11.17 26.47 -16.72
N TYR A 221 -11.95 25.61 -16.05
CA TYR A 221 -12.53 24.42 -16.66
C TYR A 221 -13.51 24.77 -17.78
N ALA A 222 -14.38 25.77 -17.57
CA ALA A 222 -15.32 26.25 -18.56
C ALA A 222 -14.60 26.84 -19.79
N GLN A 223 -13.52 27.60 -19.59
CA GLN A 223 -12.70 28.14 -20.68
C GLN A 223 -12.06 27.03 -21.53
N LYS A 224 -11.52 25.98 -20.90
CA LYS A 224 -10.87 24.85 -21.61
C LYS A 224 -11.88 23.90 -22.26
N HIS A 225 -13.11 23.85 -21.76
CA HIS A 225 -14.16 22.95 -22.23
C HIS A 225 -15.48 23.68 -22.52
N PRO A 226 -15.52 24.55 -23.55
CA PRO A 226 -16.67 25.42 -23.83
C PRO A 226 -17.97 24.68 -24.20
N ARG A 227 -17.88 23.37 -24.48
CA ARG A 227 -19.02 22.49 -24.80
C ARG A 227 -19.62 21.78 -23.58
N ARG A 228 -19.02 21.92 -22.39
CA ARG A 228 -19.53 21.36 -21.14
C ARG A 228 -20.10 22.53 -20.34
N LEU A 229 -21.43 22.63 -20.30
CA LEU A 229 -22.15 23.71 -19.60
C LEU A 229 -21.74 23.75 -18.12
N LEU A 230 -21.55 24.96 -17.61
CA LEU A 230 -21.62 25.28 -16.19
C LEU A 230 -23.02 24.83 -15.71
N MET A 231 -23.06 23.80 -14.87
CA MET A 231 -24.29 23.34 -14.22
C MET A 231 -24.32 23.83 -12.79
#